data_AF-A0A2J8SW31-F1
#
_entry.id   AF-A0A2J8SW31-F1
#
_cell.length_a   1.000
_cell.length_b   1.000
_cell.length_c   1.000
_cell.angle_alpha   90.00
_cell.angle_beta   90.00
_cell.angle_gamma   90.00
#
_symmetry.space_group_name_H-M   'P 1'
#
loop_
_entity.id
_entity.type
_entity.pdbx_description
1 polymer ?
#
loop_
_entity_poly.entity_id
_entity_poly.type
_entity_poly.pdbx_seq_one_letter_code
_entity_poly.pdbx_strand_id
1 'polypeptide(L)'
;GLKKMLRTCAVHITLDPDTANPWLILSEDRRQVRLGDSQQSIPGNEKRFDSYPMVLGAQHFHSGKHYWEDLCGPSSVLASMMEEETQPL
;
A
#
# COMPACT_ATOMS: atom_id res chain seq x y z
N GLY A 1 24.68 -1.83 -13.78
CA GLY A 1 23.87 -0.59 -13.89
C GLY A 1 22.74 -0.60 -12.88
N LEU A 2 22.29 0.58 -12.45
CA LEU A 2 21.34 0.79 -11.34
C LEU A 2 20.07 -0.10 -11.43
N LYS A 3 19.45 -0.23 -12.61
CA LYS A 3 18.28 -1.10 -12.83
C LYS A 3 18.52 -2.59 -12.48
N LYS A 4 19.73 -3.12 -12.68
CA LYS A 4 20.06 -4.52 -12.31
C LYS A 4 20.13 -4.69 -10.80
N MET A 5 20.60 -3.67 -10.08
CA MET A 5 20.72 -3.67 -8.63
C MET A 5 19.37 -3.44 -7.94
N LEU A 6 18.48 -2.63 -8.52
CA LEU A 6 17.13 -2.45 -7.97
C LEU A 6 16.31 -3.75 -8.03
N ARG A 7 16.48 -4.55 -9.10
CA ARG A 7 15.82 -5.85 -9.24
C ARG A 7 16.18 -6.87 -8.16
N THR A 8 17.38 -6.81 -7.58
CA THR A 8 17.77 -7.75 -6.51
C THR A 8 17.13 -7.41 -5.15
N CYS A 9 16.55 -6.22 -5.02
CA CYS A 9 15.86 -5.76 -3.81
C CYS A 9 14.35 -5.56 -4.06
N ALA A 10 13.84 -5.97 -5.21
CA ALA A 10 12.45 -5.80 -5.58
C ALA A 10 11.56 -6.71 -4.73
N VAL A 11 10.58 -6.13 -4.04
CA VAL A 11 9.59 -6.84 -3.24
C VAL A 11 8.22 -6.66 -3.86
N HIS A 12 7.44 -7.74 -3.91
CA HIS A 12 6.03 -7.66 -4.26
C HIS A 12 5.23 -7.16 -3.06
N ILE A 13 4.71 -5.94 -3.18
CA ILE A 13 3.79 -5.36 -2.21
C ILE A 13 2.36 -5.77 -2.55
N THR A 14 1.58 -6.04 -1.51
CA THR A 14 0.13 -6.21 -1.59
C THR A 14 -0.53 -5.24 -0.62
N LEU A 15 -1.72 -4.77 -0.95
CA LEU A 15 -2.45 -3.79 -0.17
C LEU A 15 -3.27 -4.46 0.93
N ASP A 16 -3.36 -3.81 2.10
CA ASP A 16 -4.15 -4.27 3.25
C ASP A 16 -5.59 -3.72 3.15
N PRO A 17 -6.60 -4.57 2.89
CA PRO A 17 -8.00 -4.14 2.78
C PRO A 17 -8.58 -3.59 4.09
N ASP A 18 -8.01 -3.94 5.25
CA ASP A 18 -8.51 -3.44 6.53
C ASP A 18 -8.19 -1.95 6.70
N THR A 19 -7.08 -1.50 6.12
CA THR A 19 -6.66 -0.09 6.16
C THR A 19 -7.29 0.75 5.05
N ALA A 20 -7.75 0.10 3.97
CA ALA A 20 -8.18 0.76 2.75
C ALA A 20 -9.38 1.69 2.98
N ASN A 21 -9.26 2.94 2.53
CA ASN A 21 -10.38 3.86 2.56
C ASN A 21 -11.57 3.32 1.74
N PRO A 22 -12.83 3.49 2.18
CA PRO A 22 -14.00 2.93 1.49
C PRO A 22 -14.21 3.40 0.04
N TRP A 23 -13.56 4.49 -0.40
CA TRP A 23 -13.59 4.94 -1.80
C TRP A 23 -12.61 4.19 -2.70
N LEU A 24 -11.69 3.39 -2.14
CA LEU A 24 -10.69 2.67 -2.90
C LEU A 24 -11.17 1.26 -3.27
N ILE A 25 -11.04 0.92 -4.55
CA ILE A 25 -11.31 -0.42 -5.08
C ILE A 25 -9.97 -1.12 -5.30
N LEU A 26 -9.75 -2.20 -4.55
CA LEU A 26 -8.57 -3.05 -4.68
C LEU A 26 -8.82 -4.12 -5.75
N SER A 27 -7.77 -4.47 -6.50
CA SER A 27 -7.80 -5.67 -7.35
C SER A 27 -7.87 -6.94 -6.50
N GLU A 28 -8.30 -8.04 -7.12
CA GLU A 28 -8.40 -9.36 -6.45
C GLU A 28 -7.04 -9.81 -5.89
N ASP A 29 -5.96 -9.57 -6.63
CA ASP A 29 -4.59 -9.87 -6.21
C ASP A 29 -4.01 -8.85 -5.22
N ARG A 30 -4.77 -7.79 -4.90
CA ARG A 30 -4.40 -6.69 -4.00
C ARG A 30 -3.13 -5.95 -4.39
N ARG A 31 -2.75 -5.97 -5.67
CA ARG A 31 -1.56 -5.26 -6.17
C ARG A 31 -1.88 -3.93 -6.82
N GLN A 32 -3.16 -3.68 -7.08
CA GLN A 32 -3.61 -2.46 -7.72
C GLN A 32 -4.73 -1.83 -6.89
N VAL A 33 -4.81 -0.52 -7.01
CA VAL A 33 -5.84 0.29 -6.39
C VAL A 33 -6.30 1.35 -7.38
N ARG A 34 -7.61 1.59 -7.39
CA ARG A 34 -8.20 2.72 -8.09
C ARG A 34 -9.21 3.41 -7.20
N LEU A 35 -9.43 4.69 -7.46
CA LEU A 35 -10.54 5.42 -6.87
C LEU A 35 -11.85 4.95 -7.52
N GLY A 36 -12.84 4.65 -6.70
CA GLY A 36 -14.21 4.35 -7.14
C GLY A 36 -15.06 5.60 -7.26
N ASP A 37 -16.15 5.50 -8.03
CA ASP A 37 -17.12 6.59 -8.21
C ASP A 37 -18.06 6.77 -7.01
N SER A 38 -18.12 5.77 -6.12
CA SER A 38 -18.94 5.79 -4.91
C SER A 38 -18.25 5.04 -3.78
N GLN A 39 -18.62 5.41 -2.55
CA GLN A 39 -18.13 4.77 -1.34
C GLN A 39 -18.67 3.34 -1.23
N GLN A 40 -17.79 2.38 -0.96
CA GLN A 40 -18.19 1.00 -0.72
C GLN A 40 -18.88 0.85 0.65
N SER A 41 -19.89 0.00 0.69
CA SER A 41 -20.54 -0.41 1.94
C SER A 41 -19.74 -1.54 2.59
N ILE A 42 -18.73 -1.15 3.37
CA ILE A 42 -17.86 -2.06 4.13
C ILE A 42 -17.94 -1.75 5.62
N PRO A 43 -17.80 -2.76 6.50
CA PRO A 43 -17.75 -2.51 7.94
C PRO A 43 -16.62 -1.56 8.33
N GLY A 44 -16.93 -0.64 9.24
CA GLY A 44 -15.92 0.20 9.87
C GLY A 44 -14.97 -0.64 10.73
N ASN A 45 -13.70 -0.25 10.76
CA ASN A 45 -12.71 -0.78 11.69
C ASN A 45 -11.73 0.36 12.07
N GLU A 46 -11.00 0.19 13.18
CA GLU A 46 -10.11 1.23 13.72
C GLU A 46 -8.86 1.51 12.87
N LYS A 47 -8.46 0.55 12.03
CA LYS A 47 -7.29 0.67 11.14
C LYS A 47 -7.62 1.40 9.83
N ARG A 48 -8.90 1.58 9.53
CA ARG A 48 -9.38 2.07 8.23
C ARG A 48 -9.19 3.58 8.12
N PHE A 49 -8.57 4.01 7.04
CA PHE A 49 -8.56 5.43 6.69
C PHE A 49 -9.96 5.89 6.29
N ASP A 50 -10.45 6.95 6.91
CA ASP A 50 -11.77 7.56 6.60
C ASP A 50 -11.64 8.91 5.87
N SER A 51 -10.57 9.65 6.15
CA SER A 51 -10.41 11.06 5.79
C SER A 51 -9.87 11.27 4.37
N TYR A 52 -9.00 10.36 3.89
CA TYR A 52 -8.35 10.46 2.58
C TYR A 52 -8.33 9.11 1.86
N PRO A 53 -8.31 9.06 0.52
CA PRO A 53 -8.28 7.82 -0.26
C PRO A 53 -6.92 7.13 -0.18
N MET A 54 -6.59 6.60 1.00
CA MET A 54 -5.31 5.95 1.32
C MET A 54 -5.52 4.48 1.70
N VAL A 55 -4.46 3.68 1.61
CA VAL A 55 -4.38 2.27 1.97
C VAL A 55 -2.92 1.95 2.33
N LEU A 56 -2.66 1.01 3.25
CA LEU A 56 -1.30 0.56 3.58
C LEU A 56 -0.93 -0.70 2.79
N GLY A 57 0.38 -0.94 2.66
CA GLY A 57 0.90 -2.25 2.29
C GLY A 57 0.73 -3.23 3.45
N ALA A 58 0.47 -4.51 3.14
CA ALA A 58 0.33 -5.58 4.13
C ALA A 58 1.68 -6.12 4.61
N GLN A 59 2.78 -5.79 3.91
CA GLN A 59 4.11 -6.24 4.25
C GLN A 59 4.66 -5.49 5.45
N HIS A 60 5.23 -6.22 6.39
CA HIS A 60 5.96 -5.67 7.53
C HIS A 60 7.46 -5.92 7.31
N PHE A 61 8.26 -4.85 7.31
CA PHE A 61 9.70 -4.93 7.08
C PHE A 61 10.46 -4.64 8.38
N HIS A 62 11.30 -5.58 8.80
CA HIS A 62 12.05 -5.46 10.06
C HIS A 62 13.47 -4.90 9.86
N SER A 63 14.05 -5.04 8.65
CA SER A 63 15.36 -4.50 8.26
C SER A 63 15.62 -4.69 6.75
N GLY A 64 16.68 -4.06 6.23
CA GLY A 64 17.16 -4.26 4.85
C GLY A 64 16.82 -3.13 3.88
N LYS A 65 17.22 -3.30 2.61
CA LYS A 65 16.87 -2.38 1.51
C LYS A 65 15.80 -3.04 0.66
N HIS A 66 14.61 -2.43 0.63
CA HIS A 66 13.48 -2.91 -0.15
C HIS A 66 13.14 -1.89 -1.23
N TYR A 67 12.82 -2.38 -2.41
CA TYR A 67 12.42 -1.57 -3.55
C TYR A 67 11.07 -2.06 -4.06
N TRP A 68 10.15 -1.14 -4.33
CA TRP A 68 8.91 -1.45 -5.01
C TRP A 68 8.65 -0.35 -6.06
N GLU A 69 8.08 -0.77 -7.19
CA GLU A 69 7.53 0.13 -8.20
C GLU A 69 6.03 -0.07 -8.22
N ASP A 70 5.30 1.03 -8.28
CA ASP A 70 3.88 0.96 -8.62
C ASP A 70 3.76 0.57 -10.11
N LEU A 71 2.94 -0.43 -10.39
CA LEU A 71 2.58 -0.82 -11.76
C LEU A 71 1.49 0.09 -12.34
N CYS A 72 0.99 1.03 -11.55
CA CYS A 72 -0.17 1.84 -11.89
C CYS A 72 0.22 3.11 -12.66
N GLY A 73 -0.55 3.42 -13.70
CA GLY A 73 -0.36 4.58 -14.58
C GLY A 73 -0.61 5.92 -13.87
N PRO A 74 -0.59 7.05 -14.61
CA PRO A 74 -0.44 8.41 -14.08
C PRO A 74 -1.58 8.97 -13.18
N SER A 75 -2.48 8.15 -12.63
CA SER A 75 -3.65 8.60 -11.87
C SER A 75 -3.89 7.89 -10.52
N SER A 76 -2.90 7.21 -9.96
CA SER A 76 -3.04 6.48 -8.68
C SER A 76 -2.40 7.20 -7.48
N VAL A 77 -3.05 7.05 -6.33
CA VAL A 77 -2.65 7.60 -5.03
C VAL A 77 -1.45 6.83 -4.48
N LEU A 78 -0.41 7.56 -4.05
CA LEU A 78 0.78 6.99 -3.44
C LEU A 78 0.46 6.49 -2.02
N ALA A 79 0.66 5.19 -1.79
CA ALA A 79 0.79 4.64 -0.46
C ALA A 79 2.27 4.34 -0.18
N SER A 80 2.98 5.29 0.39
CA SER A 80 4.32 5.06 0.94
C SER A 80 4.26 5.30 2.44
N MET A 81 4.28 4.22 3.22
CA MET A 81 4.57 4.31 4.64
C MET A 81 5.64 3.28 4.97
N MET A 82 6.82 3.78 5.34
CA MET A 82 7.76 3.00 6.15
C MET A 82 7.30 3.23 7.59
N GLU A 83 6.90 2.18 8.29
CA GLU A 83 6.83 2.24 9.75
C GLU A 83 8.27 2.20 10.28
N GLU A 84 8.72 3.29 10.87
CA GLU A 84 9.93 3.31 11.68
C GLU A 84 9.57 2.76 13.06
N GLU A 85 9.89 1.50 13.32
CA GLU A 85 9.81 0.93 14.67
C GLU A 85 10.85 1.60 15.56
N THR A 86 10.41 2.47 16.48
CA THR A 86 11.24 2.93 17.58
C THR A 86 11.40 1.78 18.58
N GLN A 87 12.64 1.35 18.81
CA GLN A 87 12.97 0.29 19.76
C GLN A 87 12.42 0.66 21.17
N PRO A 88 11.81 -0.29 21.91
CA PRO A 88 11.44 -0.03 23.29
C PRO A 88 12.71 0.13 24.14
N LEU A 89 12.73 1.18 24.99
CA LEU A 89 13.72 1.43 26.04
C LEU A 89 13.72 0.32 27.10
#